data_AF-A0A3P7ZND2-F1
#
_entry.id   AF-A0A3P7ZND2-F1
#
_cell.length_a   1.000
_cell.length_b   1.000
_cell.length_c   1.000
_cell.angle_alpha   90.00
_cell.angle_beta   90.00
_cell.angle_gamma   90.00
#
_symmetry.space_group_name_H-M   'P 1'
#
loop_
_entity.id
_entity.type
_entity.pdbx_description
1 polymer ?
#
loop_
_entity_poly.entity_id
_entity_poly.type
_entity_poly.pdbx_seq_one_letter_code
_entity_poly.pdbx_strand_id
1 'polypeptide(L)'
;MNGCPLRRTCQSYVIGTKTKLDISSVKLPKHLTDAYFRRPKRQKKNRKLEGDIFAVKKEDYVVSEQRKEDQKLVDGMIMDVIYKHPEKSFMMGYLKSLFSLKTNQYPHKMVF
;
A
#
# COMPACT_ATOMS: atom_id res chain seq x y z
N MET A 1 -6.57 7.53 -3.52
CA MET A 1 -7.33 7.16 -4.74
C MET A 1 -7.96 5.77 -4.68
N ASN A 2 -7.19 4.74 -4.34
CA ASN A 2 -7.55 3.32 -4.44
C ASN A 2 -7.54 2.59 -3.08
N GLY A 3 -7.49 3.33 -1.97
CA GLY A 3 -7.45 2.77 -0.62
C GLY A 3 -6.16 2.04 -0.25
N CYS A 4 -5.12 2.07 -1.10
CA CYS A 4 -3.84 1.42 -0.83
C CYS A 4 -2.91 2.36 -0.05
N PRO A 5 -2.51 2.02 1.19
CA PRO A 5 -1.50 2.78 1.92
C PRO A 5 -0.09 2.43 1.43
N LEU A 6 0.90 3.22 1.85
CA LEU A 6 2.30 2.95 1.63
C LEU A 6 2.66 1.61 2.28
N ARG A 7 2.96 0.62 1.43
CA ARG A 7 3.07 -0.79 1.83
C ARG A 7 4.18 -1.48 1.05
N ARG A 8 4.88 -2.40 1.73
CA ARG A 8 5.77 -3.37 1.10
C ARG A 8 4.98 -4.57 0.56
N THR A 9 5.33 -4.98 -0.65
CA THR A 9 4.77 -6.14 -1.34
C THR A 9 5.90 -6.94 -1.98
N CYS A 10 5.80 -8.28 -1.95
CA CYS A 10 6.74 -9.14 -2.66
C CYS A 10 6.48 -9.07 -4.18
N GLN A 11 7.53 -9.08 -4.98
CA GLN A 11 7.43 -9.03 -6.44
C GLN A 11 6.56 -10.15 -7.02
N SER A 12 6.58 -11.35 -6.41
CA SER A 12 5.76 -12.49 -6.83
C SER A 12 4.26 -12.28 -6.71
N TYR A 13 3.80 -11.28 -5.94
CA TYR A 13 2.38 -10.97 -5.76
C TYR A 13 1.88 -9.84 -6.67
N VAL A 14 2.72 -9.35 -7.58
CA VAL A 14 2.39 -8.24 -8.47
C VAL A 14 2.41 -8.70 -9.91
N ILE A 15 1.42 -8.25 -10.69
CA ILE A 15 1.43 -8.35 -12.14
C ILE A 15 1.94 -7.00 -12.66
N GLY A 16 3.10 -7.01 -13.32
CA GLY A 16 3.65 -5.81 -13.93
C GLY A 16 2.91 -5.48 -15.22
N THR A 17 2.19 -4.35 -15.24
CA THR A 17 1.50 -3.89 -16.44
C THR A 17 2.39 -3.03 -17.33
N LYS A 18 2.05 -2.88 -18.61
CA LYS A 18 2.74 -2.02 -19.59
C LYS A 18 2.60 -0.53 -19.30
N THR A 19 1.56 -0.15 -18.57
CA THR A 19 1.29 1.25 -18.22
C THR A 19 2.39 1.77 -17.31
N LYS A 20 3.07 2.84 -17.73
CA LYS A 20 4.17 3.46 -16.98
C LYS A 20 3.81 4.88 -16.59
N LEU A 21 4.23 5.28 -15.40
CA LEU A 21 4.26 6.67 -14.95
C LEU A 21 5.72 7.06 -14.75
N ASP A 22 6.10 8.25 -15.23
CA ASP A 22 7.44 8.79 -14.99
C ASP A 22 7.54 9.34 -13.56
N ILE A 23 8.31 8.67 -12.72
CA ILE A 23 8.48 8.96 -11.28
C ILE A 23 9.84 9.61 -11.02
N SER A 24 10.60 9.97 -12.06
CA SER A 24 11.96 10.55 -11.94
C SER A 24 12.05 11.78 -11.04
N SER A 25 10.96 12.56 -10.96
CA SER A 25 10.88 13.77 -10.13
C SER A 25 10.57 13.52 -8.65
N VAL A 26 10.16 12.30 -8.27
CA VAL A 26 9.71 12.00 -6.90
C VAL A 26 10.90 11.62 -6.02
N LYS A 27 11.11 12.38 -4.95
CA LYS A 27 12.16 12.12 -3.96
C LYS A 27 11.56 11.46 -2.72
N LEU A 28 11.94 10.21 -2.48
CA LEU A 28 11.47 9.47 -1.30
C LEU A 28 12.23 9.89 -0.03
N PRO A 29 11.53 10.02 1.11
CA PRO A 29 12.19 10.25 2.39
C PRO A 29 13.15 9.11 2.78
N LYS A 30 14.33 9.46 3.31
CA LYS A 30 15.39 8.49 3.66
C LYS A 30 15.01 7.53 4.80
N HIS A 31 14.04 7.90 5.63
CA HIS A 31 13.61 7.08 6.77
C HIS A 31 12.68 5.92 6.39
N LEU A 32 12.22 5.86 5.13
CA LEU A 32 11.40 4.75 4.59
C LEU A 32 12.24 3.48 4.37
N THR A 33 12.65 2.85 5.47
CA THR A 33 13.48 1.64 5.47
C THR A 33 12.68 0.39 5.84
N ASP A 34 13.30 -0.79 5.76
CA ASP A 34 12.68 -2.04 6.17
C ASP A 34 12.25 -2.07 7.65
N ALA A 35 12.97 -1.32 8.50
CA ALA A 35 12.63 -1.13 9.90
C ALA A 35 11.32 -0.33 10.07
N TYR A 36 11.12 0.70 9.25
CA TYR A 36 9.93 1.54 9.27
C TYR A 36 8.65 0.74 9.02
N PHE A 37 8.67 -0.18 8.04
CA PHE A 37 7.53 -1.03 7.69
C PHE A 37 7.42 -2.30 8.54
N ARG A 38 8.29 -2.49 9.54
CA ARG A 38 8.21 -3.67 10.41
C ARG A 38 6.93 -3.58 11.23
N ARG A 39 6.22 -4.71 11.37
CA ARG A 39 5.09 -4.77 12.31
C ARG A 39 5.63 -4.64 13.73
N PRO A 40 5.05 -3.79 14.59
CA PRO A 40 5.43 -3.74 15.99
C PRO A 40 5.24 -5.14 16.60
N LYS A 41 6.20 -5.58 17.41
CA LYS A 41 6.07 -6.84 18.13
C LYS A 41 4.90 -6.65 19.11
N ARG A 42 3.86 -7.48 18.97
CA ARG A 42 2.85 -7.60 20.03
C ARG A 42 3.58 -7.92 21.32
N GLN A 43 3.25 -7.22 22.40
CA GLN A 43 3.81 -7.55 23.72
C GLN A 43 3.58 -9.05 23.94
N LYS A 44 4.66 -9.82 24.12
CA LYS A 44 4.54 -11.23 24.46
C LYS A 44 3.82 -11.26 25.80
N LYS A 45 2.73 -12.04 25.88
CA LYS A 45 2.04 -12.33 27.15
C LYS A 45 3.11 -12.62 28.21
N ASN A 46 3.08 -11.90 29.32
CA ASN A 46 3.88 -12.27 30.49
C ASN A 46 3.50 -13.72 30.82
N ARG A 47 4.45 -14.63 30.60
CA ARG A 47 4.27 -16.09 30.75
C ARG A 47 4.07 -16.52 32.22
N LYS A 48 3.78 -15.58 33.12
CA LYS A 48 3.88 -15.71 34.57
C LYS A 48 2.56 -15.60 35.35
N LEU A 49 1.41 -15.43 34.71
CA LEU A 49 0.14 -15.45 35.43
C LEU A 49 -0.87 -16.33 34.70
N GLU A 50 -1.46 -17.27 35.45
CA GLU A 50 -2.72 -17.96 35.16
C GLU A 50 -3.88 -16.93 35.08
N GLY A 51 -3.78 -16.00 34.13
CA GLY A 51 -4.80 -15.02 33.84
C GLY A 51 -5.69 -15.51 32.71
N ASP A 52 -6.99 -15.41 32.93
CA ASP A 52 -8.07 -15.78 32.01
C ASP A 52 -7.75 -15.34 30.57
N ILE A 53 -7.52 -16.33 29.70
CA ILE A 53 -7.05 -16.16 28.32
C ILE A 53 -8.06 -15.33 27.50
N PHE A 54 -9.31 -15.25 27.97
CA PHE A 54 -10.42 -14.51 27.37
C PHE A 54 -10.51 -13.04 27.80
N ALA A 55 -9.81 -12.60 28.85
CA ALA A 55 -9.82 -11.20 29.31
C ALA A 55 -8.92 -10.26 28.49
N VAL A 56 -8.05 -10.79 27.62
CA VAL A 56 -7.14 -9.98 26.81
C VAL A 56 -7.88 -9.39 25.61
N LYS A 57 -8.33 -8.14 25.74
CA LYS A 57 -8.79 -7.35 24.60
C LYS A 57 -7.67 -7.27 23.57
N LYS A 58 -7.95 -7.68 22.32
CA LYS A 58 -7.02 -7.47 21.20
C LYS A 58 -6.83 -5.96 21.06
N GLU A 59 -5.63 -5.47 21.31
CA GLU A 59 -5.28 -4.09 20.95
C GLU A 59 -5.38 -3.96 19.43
N ASP A 60 -6.31 -3.10 19.00
CA ASP A 60 -6.48 -2.76 17.60
C ASP A 60 -5.29 -1.92 17.14
N TYR A 61 -4.85 -2.17 15.90
CA TYR A 61 -3.72 -1.45 15.34
C TYR A 61 -4.13 -0.01 15.04
N VAL A 62 -3.50 0.94 15.74
CA VAL A 62 -3.63 2.37 15.48
C VAL A 62 -2.45 2.84 14.63
N VAL A 63 -2.75 3.57 13.55
CA VAL A 63 -1.72 4.15 12.67
C VAL A 63 -1.07 5.32 13.39
N SER A 64 0.27 5.29 13.53
CA SER A 64 1.08 6.39 14.05
C SER A 64 0.93 7.66 13.20
N GLU A 65 1.03 8.83 13.83
CA GLU A 65 0.95 10.14 13.14
C GLU A 65 2.01 10.29 12.05
N GLN A 66 3.25 9.88 12.32
CA GLN A 66 4.34 9.85 11.34
C GLN A 66 3.94 9.12 10.04
N ARG A 67 3.26 7.96 10.16
CA ARG A 67 2.81 7.19 8.98
C ARG A 67 1.75 7.92 8.18
N LYS A 68 0.90 8.73 8.82
CA LYS A 68 -0.12 9.55 8.15
C LYS A 68 0.53 10.71 7.41
N GLU A 69 1.55 11.34 8.00
CA GLU A 69 2.29 12.45 7.39
C GLU A 69 3.10 11.98 6.18
N ASP A 70 3.85 10.89 6.33
CA ASP A 70 4.63 10.29 5.25
C ASP A 70 3.73 9.86 4.08
N GLN A 71 2.55 9.31 4.39
CA GLN A 71 1.55 8.98 3.37
C GLN A 71 1.11 10.21 2.59
N LYS A 72 0.71 11.29 3.29
CA LYS A 72 0.25 12.53 2.65
C LYS A 72 1.32 13.14 1.76
N LEU A 73 2.57 13.14 2.23
CA LEU A 73 3.71 13.69 1.50
C LEU A 73 3.95 12.92 0.19
N VAL A 74 4.05 11.59 0.27
CA VAL A 74 4.32 10.74 -0.91
C VAL A 74 3.12 10.76 -1.87
N ASP A 75 1.90 10.66 -1.34
CA ASP A 75 0.68 10.72 -2.16
C ASP A 75 0.58 12.06 -2.89
N GLY A 76 0.90 13.18 -2.23
CA GLY A 76 0.91 14.50 -2.86
C GLY A 76 1.84 14.54 -4.07
N MET A 77 3.08 14.07 -3.91
CA MET A 77 4.06 14.03 -5.00
C MET A 77 3.60 13.14 -6.17
N ILE A 78 3.03 11.97 -5.88
CA ILE A 78 2.54 11.05 -6.92
C ILE A 78 1.31 11.65 -7.63
N MET A 79 0.41 12.30 -6.90
CA MET A 79 -0.76 12.94 -7.48
C MET A 79 -0.35 14.05 -8.44
N ASP A 80 0.66 14.86 -8.11
CA ASP A 80 1.17 15.90 -9.02
C ASP A 80 1.69 15.32 -10.34
N VAL A 81 2.37 14.17 -10.29
CA VAL A 81 2.81 13.45 -11.50
C VAL A 81 1.61 12.98 -12.32
N ILE A 82 0.60 12.39 -11.68
CA ILE A 82 -0.62 11.93 -12.36
C ILE A 82 -1.38 13.10 -12.99
N TYR A 83 -1.47 14.25 -12.31
CA TYR A 83 -2.14 15.45 -12.82
C TYR A 83 -1.46 16.03 -14.05
N LYS A 84 -0.14 15.88 -14.18
CA LYS A 84 0.65 16.29 -15.36
C LYS A 84 0.52 15.32 -16.54
N HIS A 85 0.07 14.09 -16.31
CA HIS A 85 -0.07 13.10 -17.37
C HIS A 85 -1.16 13.52 -18.39
N PRO A 86 -0.94 13.37 -19.70
CA PRO A 86 -1.93 13.77 -20.73
C PRO A 86 -3.26 13.04 -20.56
N GLU A 87 -3.22 11.77 -20.14
CA GLU A 87 -4.41 10.94 -19.91
C GLU A 87 -4.82 10.87 -18.42
N LYS A 88 -4.63 11.95 -17.66
CA LYS A 88 -4.88 11.96 -16.20
C LYS A 88 -6.26 11.40 -15.80
N SER A 89 -7.32 11.74 -16.54
CA SER A 89 -8.68 11.28 -16.25
C SER A 89 -8.80 9.75 -16.37
N PHE A 90 -8.23 9.19 -17.42
CA PHE A 90 -8.20 7.74 -17.64
C PHE A 90 -7.33 7.04 -16.58
N MET A 91 -6.13 7.58 -16.30
CA MET A 91 -5.22 7.03 -15.28
C MET A 91 -5.88 6.99 -13.89
N MET A 92 -6.59 8.07 -13.54
CA MET A 92 -7.33 8.16 -12.28
C MET A 92 -8.45 7.12 -12.20
N GLY A 93 -9.23 6.95 -13.28
CA GLY A 93 -10.25 5.92 -13.36
C GLY A 93 -9.65 4.52 -13.26
N TYR A 94 -8.54 4.27 -13.96
CA TYR A 94 -7.81 3.00 -13.96
C TYR A 94 -7.32 2.64 -12.54
N LEU A 95 -6.64 3.56 -11.85
CA LEU A 95 -6.14 3.33 -10.49
C LEU A 95 -7.27 3.13 -9.47
N LYS A 96 -8.43 3.78 -9.65
CA LYS A 96 -9.59 3.62 -8.78
C LYS A 96 -10.31 2.28 -9.00
N SER A 97 -10.22 1.71 -10.20
CA SER A 97 -10.90 0.47 -10.56
C SER A 97 -10.24 -0.77 -9.97
N LEU A 98 -11.04 -1.76 -9.58
CA LEU A 98 -10.53 -3.07 -9.13
C LEU A 98 -10.31 -3.98 -10.34
N PHE A 99 -9.19 -4.69 -10.35
CA PHE A 99 -8.96 -5.74 -11.34
C PHE A 99 -9.88 -6.93 -11.07
N SER A 100 -10.58 -7.39 -12.11
CA SER A 100 -11.41 -8.59 -12.08
C SER A 100 -11.40 -9.26 -13.44
N LEU A 101 -11.56 -10.58 -13.44
CA LEU A 101 -11.78 -11.35 -14.67
C LEU A 101 -13.27 -11.57 -14.85
N LYS A 102 -13.77 -11.25 -16.04
CA LYS A 102 -15.13 -11.58 -16.45
C LYS A 102 -15.17 -12.94 -17.17
N THR A 103 -16.37 -13.46 -17.40
CA THR A 103 -16.56 -14.63 -18.25
C THR A 103 -15.87 -14.43 -19.61
N ASN A 104 -15.20 -15.46 -20.11
CA ASN A 104 -14.40 -15.46 -21.34
C ASN A 104 -13.16 -14.55 -21.35
N GLN A 105 -12.70 -14.07 -20.20
CA GLN A 105 -11.40 -13.40 -20.06
C GLN A 105 -10.33 -14.38 -19.56
N TYR A 106 -9.28 -14.60 -20.37
CA TYR A 106 -8.24 -15.58 -20.10
C TYR A 106 -6.89 -14.90 -19.78
N PRO A 107 -6.34 -15.06 -18.57
CA PRO A 107 -5.10 -14.38 -18.16
C PRO A 107 -3.90 -14.67 -19.07
N HIS A 108 -3.78 -15.89 -19.61
CA HIS A 108 -2.69 -16.26 -20.52
C HIS A 108 -2.76 -15.60 -21.90
N LYS A 109 -3.93 -15.05 -22.27
CA LYS A 109 -4.11 -14.25 -23.49
C LYS A 109 -4.07 -12.75 -23.21
N MET A 110 -4.11 -12.36 -21.94
CA MET A 110 -4.03 -10.95 -21.56
C MET A 110 -2.61 -10.45 -21.71
N VAL A 111 -2.52 -9.22 -22.20
CA VAL A 111 -1.30 -8.46 -22.23
C VAL A 111 -1.38 -7.49 -21.08
N PHE A 112 -0.66 -7.82 -20.01
CA PHE A 112 -0.51 -6.94 -18.86
C PHE A 112 0.47 -5.83 -19.23
#